data_AF-A0A7R7CL14-F1
#
_entry.id   AF-A0A7R7CL14-F1
#
_cell.length_a   1.000
_cell.length_b   1.000
_cell.length_c   1.000
_cell.angle_alpha   90.00
_cell.angle_beta   90.00
_cell.angle_gamma   90.00
#
_symmetry.space_group_name_H-M   'P 1'
#
loop_
_entity.id
_entity.type
_entity.pdbx_description
1 polymer ?
#
loop_
_entity_poly.entity_id
_entity_poly.type
_entity_poly.pdbx_seq_one_letter_code
_entity_poly.pdbx_strand_id
1 'polypeptide(L)'
;MSNQPHMRGELPFPEAGEGVVLRFTNPDCDHLHKKFGDQWFGDAVARCNRADMTYLRECVAVGGKKDGKGHRIAFDELDCPVFVICEKVLDALFLAMHGRTFEAHLNHLDSVAIANAGKNDDEGNASSPEKS
;
A
#
# COMPACT_ATOMS: atom_id res chain seq x y z
N MET A 1 11.81 20.65 14.88
CA MET A 1 10.57 19.87 14.73
C MET A 1 10.77 18.98 13.52
N SER A 2 10.91 17.66 13.69
CA SER A 2 11.08 16.75 12.57
C SER A 2 9.77 16.68 11.78
N ASN A 3 9.80 17.12 10.51
CA ASN A 3 8.75 16.86 9.53
C ASN A 3 8.78 15.39 9.12
N GLN A 4 8.60 14.47 10.08
CA GLN A 4 8.30 13.10 9.71
C GLN A 4 6.83 13.07 9.24
N PRO A 5 6.56 12.72 7.97
CA PRO A 5 5.19 12.47 7.54
C PRO A 5 4.60 11.43 8.50
N HIS A 6 3.49 11.79 9.13
CA HIS A 6 2.76 10.87 10.00
C HIS A 6 1.96 9.95 9.09
N MET A 7 2.55 8.80 8.72
CA MET A 7 1.82 7.76 8.01
C MET A 7 0.78 7.20 8.97
N ARG A 8 -0.49 7.48 8.68
CA ARG A 8 -1.65 6.91 9.38
C ARG A 8 -2.59 6.33 8.32
N GLY A 9 -2.33 5.10 7.92
CA GLY A 9 -3.32 4.30 7.21
C GLY A 9 -4.12 3.51 8.24
N GLU A 10 -5.27 4.01 8.68
CA GLU A 10 -6.31 3.20 9.33
C GLU A 10 -7.34 2.84 8.27
N LEU A 11 -7.49 1.55 7.98
CA LEU A 11 -8.45 1.04 7.01
C LEU A 11 -9.46 0.12 7.71
N PRO A 12 -10.76 0.45 7.72
CA PRO A 12 -11.78 -0.47 8.21
C PRO A 12 -11.75 -1.79 7.45
N PHE A 13 -11.81 -2.90 8.18
CA PHE A 13 -11.80 -4.25 7.63
C PHE A 13 -12.97 -5.09 8.21
N PRO A 14 -14.23 -4.67 7.97
CA PRO A 14 -15.41 -5.34 8.51
C PRO A 14 -15.54 -6.81 8.08
N GLU A 15 -14.96 -7.17 6.93
CA GLU A 15 -14.98 -8.52 6.41
C GLU A 15 -14.20 -9.52 7.29
N ALA A 16 -13.32 -9.05 8.18
CA ALA A 16 -12.58 -9.87 9.14
C ALA A 16 -13.15 -9.85 10.55
N GLY A 17 -14.26 -9.13 10.78
CA GLY A 17 -14.94 -9.05 12.05
C GLY A 17 -15.40 -7.63 12.43
N GLU A 18 -16.33 -7.55 13.38
CA GLU A 18 -16.84 -6.28 13.86
C GLU A 18 -15.74 -5.45 14.55
N GLY A 19 -15.59 -4.19 14.14
CA GLY A 19 -14.63 -3.26 14.74
C GLY A 19 -13.17 -3.51 14.37
N VAL A 20 -12.91 -4.45 13.45
CA VAL A 20 -11.58 -4.75 12.90
C VAL A 20 -11.14 -3.62 11.96
N VAL A 21 -9.95 -3.09 12.20
CA VAL A 21 -9.25 -2.15 11.32
C VAL A 21 -7.83 -2.62 11.06
N LEU A 22 -7.33 -2.44 9.84
CA LEU A 22 -5.90 -2.54 9.55
C LEU A 22 -5.25 -1.20 9.82
N ARG A 23 -4.16 -1.19 10.60
CA ARG A 23 -3.45 0.03 10.94
C ARG A 23 -1.96 -0.12 10.66
N PHE A 24 -1.43 0.76 9.82
CA PHE A 24 0.00 0.92 9.60
C PHE A 24 0.44 2.30 10.08
N THR A 25 1.00 2.34 11.29
CA THR A 25 1.67 3.51 11.84
C THR A 25 3.16 3.49 11.51
N ASN A 26 3.88 4.60 11.69
CA ASN A 26 5.34 4.64 11.53
C ASN A 26 6.05 3.49 12.27
N PRO A 27 5.74 3.18 13.56
CA PRO A 27 6.29 2.01 14.24
C PRO A 27 6.01 0.66 13.57
N ASP A 28 4.84 0.49 12.96
CA ASP A 28 4.48 -0.76 12.26
C ASP A 28 5.34 -0.89 10.98
N CYS A 29 5.51 0.20 10.22
CA CYS A 29 6.39 0.23 9.06
C CYS A 29 7.87 0.01 9.43
N ASP A 30 8.35 0.63 10.52
CA ASP A 30 9.72 0.44 11.01
C ASP A 30 9.97 -1.02 11.43
N HIS A 31 8.96 -1.69 11.98
CA HIS A 31 9.00 -3.11 12.33
C HIS A 31 9.11 -3.99 11.07
N LEU A 32 8.28 -3.72 10.05
CA LEU A 32 8.35 -4.43 8.77
C LEU A 32 9.70 -4.24 8.09
N HIS A 33 10.24 -3.02 8.12
CA HIS A 33 11.58 -2.70 7.60
C HIS A 33 12.67 -3.50 8.31
N LYS A 34 12.67 -3.54 9.65
CA LYS A 34 13.63 -4.34 10.43
C LYS A 34 13.54 -5.83 10.13
N LYS A 35 12.34 -6.35 9.86
CA LYS A 35 12.10 -7.79 9.68
C LYS A 35 12.36 -8.29 8.26
N PHE A 36 12.01 -7.49 7.25
CA PHE A 36 12.06 -7.90 5.84
C PHE A 36 13.08 -7.11 5.01
N GLY A 37 13.82 -6.17 5.61
CA GLY A 37 14.86 -5.39 4.96
C GLY A 37 14.29 -4.24 4.12
N ASP A 38 15.19 -3.55 3.39
CA ASP A 38 14.86 -2.29 2.70
C ASP A 38 13.75 -2.42 1.64
N GLN A 39 13.56 -3.63 1.08
CA GLN A 39 12.53 -3.91 0.06
C GLN A 39 11.18 -4.36 0.64
N TRP A 40 10.98 -4.27 1.97
CA TRP A 40 9.77 -4.76 2.65
C TRP A 40 8.46 -4.28 2.01
N PHE A 41 8.42 -3.04 1.52
CA PHE A 41 7.26 -2.47 0.84
C PHE A 41 7.23 -2.81 -0.65
N GLY A 42 8.38 -2.74 -1.34
CA GLY A 42 8.47 -3.08 -2.77
C GLY A 42 8.07 -4.54 -3.07
N ASP A 43 8.34 -5.44 -2.13
CA ASP A 43 7.97 -6.86 -2.23
C ASP A 43 6.51 -7.14 -1.83
N ALA A 44 5.76 -6.17 -1.32
CA ALA A 44 4.43 -6.39 -0.71
C ALA A 44 3.46 -7.10 -1.67
N VAL A 45 3.38 -6.65 -2.93
CA VAL A 45 2.52 -7.24 -3.97
C VAL A 45 2.93 -8.68 -4.25
N ALA A 46 4.23 -8.94 -4.44
CA ALA A 46 4.73 -10.27 -4.73
C ALA A 46 4.50 -11.25 -3.57
N ARG A 47 4.61 -10.78 -2.32
CA ARG A 47 4.35 -11.57 -1.11
C ARG A 47 2.87 -11.88 -0.92
N CYS A 48 2.01 -10.89 -1.13
CA CYS A 48 0.55 -11.07 -1.09
C CYS A 48 0.06 -12.06 -2.16
N ASN A 49 0.60 -11.97 -3.39
CA ASN A 49 0.26 -12.90 -4.49
C ASN A 49 0.66 -14.36 -4.20
N ARG A 50 1.67 -14.59 -3.36
CA ARG A 50 2.10 -15.93 -2.94
C ARG A 50 1.44 -16.39 -1.64
N ALA A 51 0.54 -15.58 -1.07
CA ALA A 51 0.00 -15.77 0.27
C ALA A 51 1.10 -16.06 1.30
N ASP A 52 2.15 -15.22 1.34
CA ASP A 52 3.22 -15.33 2.32
C ASP A 52 2.67 -15.07 3.73
N MET A 53 2.30 -16.16 4.43
CA MET A 53 1.70 -16.09 5.76
C MET A 53 2.64 -15.47 6.80
N THR A 54 3.96 -15.55 6.60
CA THR A 54 4.91 -14.90 7.50
C THR A 54 4.82 -13.39 7.34
N TYR A 55 4.80 -12.90 6.10
CA TYR A 55 4.62 -11.48 5.83
C TYR A 55 3.25 -10.96 6.28
N LEU A 56 2.18 -11.69 5.97
CA LEU A 56 0.82 -11.31 6.31
C LEU A 56 0.62 -11.19 7.82
N ARG A 57 1.09 -12.14 8.63
CA ARG A 57 1.01 -12.06 10.10
C ARG A 57 1.71 -10.83 10.68
N GLU A 58 2.77 -10.37 10.04
CA GLU A 58 3.54 -9.20 10.47
C GLU A 58 2.89 -7.90 10.01
N CYS A 59 2.27 -7.90 8.82
CA CYS A 59 1.48 -6.78 8.31
C CYS A 59 0.20 -6.58 9.11
N VAL A 60 -0.39 -7.67 9.60
CA VAL A 60 -1.63 -7.65 10.36
C VAL A 60 -1.31 -7.42 11.84
N ALA A 61 -1.13 -6.13 12.17
CA ALA A 61 -1.56 -5.63 13.46
C ALA A 61 -3.00 -5.14 13.30
N VAL A 62 -3.98 -6.05 13.29
CA VAL A 62 -5.38 -5.63 13.29
C VAL A 62 -5.64 -4.89 14.59
N GLY A 63 -6.03 -3.63 14.47
CA GLY A 63 -6.61 -2.88 15.56
C GLY A 63 -8.09 -3.24 15.66
N GLY A 64 -8.53 -3.91 16.72
CA GLY A 64 -9.93 -3.90 17.08
C GLY A 64 -10.27 -2.63 17.86
N LYS A 65 -11.36 -1.94 17.55
CA LYS A 65 -11.92 -0.92 18.46
C LYS A 65 -12.95 -1.60 19.36
N LYS A 66 -12.56 -1.86 20.61
CA LYS A 66 -13.47 -2.32 21.67
C LYS A 66 -13.60 -1.20 22.70
N ASP A 67 -14.83 -0.73 22.95
CA ASP A 67 -15.11 0.35 23.89
C ASP A 67 -14.31 1.64 23.61
N GLY A 68 -14.11 1.96 22.32
CA GLY A 68 -13.35 3.14 21.88
C GLY A 68 -11.82 3.03 22.03
N LYS A 69 -11.30 1.91 22.55
CA LYS A 69 -9.86 1.65 22.67
C LYS A 69 -9.41 0.65 21.61
N GLY A 70 -8.28 0.98 20.97
CA GLY A 70 -7.60 0.06 20.06
C GLY A 70 -6.95 -1.08 20.84
N HIS A 71 -7.18 -2.33 20.43
CA HIS A 71 -6.44 -3.51 20.88
C HIS A 71 -5.92 -4.28 19.67
N ARG A 72 -4.87 -5.08 19.84
CA ARG A 72 -4.32 -5.90 18.75
C ARG A 72 -5.09 -7.23 18.68
N ILE A 73 -5.56 -7.60 17.50
CA ILE A 73 -6.18 -8.89 17.20
C ILE A 73 -5.12 -9.76 16.49
N ALA A 74 -5.06 -11.04 16.86
CA ALA A 74 -4.13 -11.96 16.21
C ALA A 74 -4.62 -12.30 14.79
N PHE A 75 -3.68 -12.47 13.85
CA PHE A 75 -4.03 -12.81 12.47
C PHE A 75 -4.90 -14.08 12.38
N ASP A 76 -4.57 -15.10 13.18
CA ASP A 76 -5.28 -16.39 13.15
C ASP A 76 -6.69 -16.32 13.79
N GLU A 77 -7.07 -15.18 14.38
CA GLU A 77 -8.41 -14.92 14.92
C GLU A 77 -9.34 -14.23 13.90
N LEU A 78 -8.81 -13.84 12.73
CA LEU A 78 -9.61 -13.22 11.67
C LEU A 78 -10.48 -14.26 10.97
N ASP A 79 -11.80 -14.02 10.95
CA ASP A 79 -12.75 -14.85 10.23
C ASP A 79 -12.91 -14.35 8.78
N CYS A 80 -11.84 -14.47 7.99
CA CYS A 80 -11.89 -14.07 6.58
C CYS A 80 -10.94 -14.88 5.68
N PRO A 81 -11.28 -15.05 4.39
CA PRO A 81 -10.38 -15.72 3.44
C PRO A 81 -9.08 -14.94 3.23
N VAL A 82 -7.95 -15.66 3.13
CA VAL A 82 -6.61 -15.08 2.98
C VAL A 82 -6.50 -14.12 1.79
N PHE A 83 -7.18 -14.39 0.67
CA PHE A 83 -7.15 -13.50 -0.50
C PHE A 83 -7.75 -12.12 -0.20
N VAL A 84 -8.82 -12.06 0.61
CA VAL A 84 -9.43 -10.79 1.06
C VAL A 84 -8.46 -10.04 1.96
N ILE A 85 -7.75 -10.77 2.84
CA ILE A 85 -6.72 -10.18 3.70
C ILE A 85 -5.60 -9.58 2.85
N CYS A 86 -5.13 -10.30 1.82
CA CYS A 86 -4.09 -9.81 0.91
C CYS A 86 -4.49 -8.48 0.26
N GLU A 87 -5.69 -8.39 -0.31
CA GLU A 87 -6.21 -7.16 -0.92
C GLU A 87 -6.25 -6.01 0.08
N LYS A 88 -6.80 -6.25 1.29
CA LYS A 88 -6.92 -5.23 2.33
C LYS A 88 -5.57 -4.79 2.90
N VAL A 89 -4.60 -5.70 3.03
CA VAL A 89 -3.23 -5.38 3.42
C VAL A 89 -2.59 -4.47 2.38
N LEU A 90 -2.73 -4.77 1.09
CA LEU A 90 -2.23 -3.91 0.02
C LEU A 90 -2.88 -2.53 0.07
N ASP A 91 -4.21 -2.46 0.20
CA ASP A 91 -4.90 -1.17 0.31
C ASP A 91 -4.42 -0.35 1.51
N ALA A 92 -4.30 -0.97 2.68
CA ALA A 92 -3.88 -0.27 3.88
C ALA A 92 -2.41 0.18 3.83
N LEU A 93 -1.52 -0.63 3.24
CA LEU A 93 -0.11 -0.27 3.02
C LEU A 93 0.03 0.87 2.02
N PHE A 94 -0.64 0.80 0.88
CA PHE A 94 -0.60 1.85 -0.13
C PHE A 94 -1.26 3.14 0.39
N LEU A 95 -2.33 3.03 1.18
CA LEU A 95 -2.94 4.18 1.84
C LEU A 95 -1.94 4.85 2.80
N ALA A 96 -1.22 4.06 3.59
CA ALA A 96 -0.22 4.58 4.52
C ALA A 96 0.96 5.26 3.80
N MET A 97 1.46 4.67 2.71
CA MET A 97 2.66 5.14 2.00
C MET A 97 2.39 6.22 0.95
N HIS A 98 1.23 6.15 0.28
CA HIS A 98 0.92 6.97 -0.90
C HIS A 98 -0.36 7.80 -0.77
N GLY A 99 -1.09 7.67 0.34
CA GLY A 99 -2.34 8.38 0.58
C GLY A 99 -3.51 7.89 -0.29
N ARG A 100 -3.39 6.71 -0.92
CA ARG A 100 -4.39 6.13 -1.83
C ARG A 100 -4.39 4.61 -1.75
N THR A 101 -5.53 3.97 -2.00
CA THR A 101 -5.64 2.50 -2.03
C THR A 101 -4.80 1.89 -3.15
N PHE A 102 -4.60 0.57 -3.13
CA PHE A 102 -3.76 -0.10 -4.11
C PHE A 102 -4.29 0.09 -5.54
N GLU A 103 -5.59 -0.14 -5.73
CA GLU A 103 -6.25 0.08 -7.02
C GLU A 103 -6.13 1.54 -7.50
N ALA A 104 -6.35 2.51 -6.60
CA ALA A 104 -6.20 3.93 -6.93
C ALA A 104 -4.74 4.30 -7.28
N HIS A 105 -3.76 3.59 -6.72
CA HIS A 105 -2.37 3.76 -7.08
C HIS A 105 -2.06 3.21 -8.47
N LEU A 106 -2.57 2.03 -8.83
CA LEU A 106 -2.41 1.48 -10.18
C LEU A 106 -3.01 2.41 -11.24
N ASN A 107 -4.24 2.89 -11.02
CA ASN A 107 -4.90 3.86 -11.90
C ASN A 107 -4.09 5.17 -12.06
N HIS A 108 -3.44 5.62 -10.97
CA HIS A 108 -2.57 6.79 -11.03
C HIS A 108 -1.34 6.54 -11.91
N LEU A 109 -0.68 5.38 -11.77
CA LEU A 109 0.49 5.02 -12.58
C LEU A 109 0.12 4.95 -14.07
N ASP A 110 -1.02 4.35 -14.40
CA ASP A 110 -1.50 4.28 -15.78
C ASP A 110 -1.75 5.68 -16.36
N SER A 111 -2.37 6.58 -15.59
CA SER A 111 -2.59 7.97 -16.02
C SER A 111 -1.28 8.73 -16.29
N VAL A 112 -0.25 8.51 -15.45
CA VAL A 112 1.06 9.14 -15.60
C VAL A 112 1.80 8.56 -16.81
N ALA A 113 1.72 7.26 -17.04
CA ALA A 113 2.32 6.60 -18.19
C ALA A 113 1.75 7.14 -19.51
N ILE A 114 0.42 7.29 -19.61
CA ILE A 114 -0.27 7.87 -20.76
C ILE A 114 0.17 9.33 -20.98
N ALA A 115 0.20 10.14 -19.91
CA ALA A 115 0.61 11.54 -20.00
C ALA A 115 2.07 11.73 -20.43
N ASN A 116 2.95 10.78 -20.09
CA ASN A 116 4.35 10.81 -20.51
C ASN A 116 4.53 10.32 -21.96
N ALA A 117 3.73 9.35 -22.41
CA ALA A 117 3.76 8.91 -23.81
C ALA A 117 3.38 10.04 -24.77
N GLY A 118 2.38 10.86 -24.44
CA GLY A 118 1.94 11.99 -25.27
C GLY A 118 2.91 13.19 -25.31
N LYS A 119 4.00 13.19 -24.53
CA LYS A 119 5.04 14.25 -24.56
C LYS A 119 6.20 13.93 -25.49
N ASN A 120 6.33 12.70 -25.96
CA ASN A 120 7.43 12.29 -26.85
C ASN A 120 7.12 12.51 -28.35
N ASP A 121 5.90 12.92 -28.69
CA ASP A 121 5.46 13.07 -30.08
C ASP A 121 5.63 14.50 -30.65
N ASP A 122 6.12 15.47 -29.85
CA ASP A 122 6.16 16.90 -30.22
C ASP A 122 7.58 17.49 -30.43
N GLU A 123 8.65 16.66 -30.40
CA GLU A 123 10.04 17.11 -30.66
C GLU A 123 10.58 16.72 -32.06
N GLY A 124 9.70 16.50 -33.04
CA GLY A 124 10.11 15.92 -34.32
C GLY A 124 9.52 16.53 -35.57
N ASN A 125 9.69 17.83 -35.84
CA ASN A 125 9.94 18.33 -37.22
C ASN A 125 10.29 19.84 -37.26
N ALA A 126 11.55 20.21 -37.00
CA ALA A 126 12.09 21.48 -37.51
C ALA A 126 12.85 21.20 -38.81
N SER A 127 12.10 21.07 -39.91
CA SER A 127 12.65 21.06 -41.27
C SER A 127 13.43 22.37 -41.50
N SER A 128 14.76 22.30 -41.50
CA SER A 128 15.59 23.41 -41.98
C SER A 128 15.71 23.30 -43.50
N PRO A 129 15.39 24.36 -44.28
CA PRO A 129 15.56 24.31 -45.73
C PRO A 129 17.05 24.39 -46.08
N GLU A 130 17.54 23.41 -46.84
CA GLU A 130 18.83 23.51 -47.55
C GLU A 130 18.78 24.73 -48.48
N LYS A 131 19.64 25.71 -48.23
CA LYS A 131 19.88 26.80 -49.18
C LYS A 131 20.86 26.32 -50.24
N SER A 132 20.38 26.35 -51.48
CA SER A 132 21.16 26.29 -52.72
C SER A 132 22.19 27.42 -52.84
#